data_AF-A0A8J8F8V6-F1
#
_entry.id   AF-A0A8J8F8V6-F1
#
_cell.length_a   1.000
_cell.length_b   1.000
_cell.length_c   1.000
_cell.angle_alpha   90.00
_cell.angle_beta   90.00
_cell.angle_gamma   90.00
#
_symmetry.space_group_name_H-M   'P 1'
#
loop_
_entity.id
_entity.type
_entity.pdbx_description
1 polymer ?
#
loop_
_entity_poly.entity_id
_entity_poly.type
_entity_poly.pdbx_seq_one_letter_code
_entity_poly.pdbx_strand_id
1 'polypeptide(L)' 'MPNVPDCKPEPTEKDDDLDDSHLDDIEEGAGCTEIWEHLAEKRNE' A
#
# COMPACT_ATOMS: atom_id res chain seq x y z
N MET A 1 -26.40 -9.62 -14.00
CA MET A 1 -25.48 -8.65 -13.37
C MET A 1 -24.07 -9.15 -13.65
N PRO A 2 -23.18 -8.35 -14.28
CA PRO A 2 -21.81 -8.79 -14.56
C PRO A 2 -21.08 -9.03 -13.24
N ASN A 3 -20.34 -10.14 -13.14
CA ASN A 3 -19.50 -10.47 -11.99
C ASN A 3 -18.51 -9.31 -11.78
N VAL A 4 -18.76 -8.48 -10.76
CA VAL A 4 -17.74 -7.61 -10.20
C VAL A 4 -16.73 -8.54 -9.54
N PRO A 5 -15.45 -8.54 -9.96
CA PRO A 5 -14.44 -9.21 -9.16
C PRO A 5 -14.49 -8.54 -7.78
N ASP A 6 -14.90 -9.33 -6.79
CA ASP A 6 -14.85 -8.97 -5.38
C ASP A 6 -13.41 -8.54 -5.10
N CYS A 7 -13.21 -7.27 -4.75
CA CYS A 7 -11.92 -6.75 -4.28
C CYS A 7 -11.60 -7.35 -2.89
N LYS A 8 -11.63 -8.68 -2.77
CA LYS A 8 -10.91 -9.36 -1.70
C LYS A 8 -9.51 -9.58 -2.24
N PRO A 9 -8.46 -9.09 -1.56
CA PRO A 9 -7.14 -9.60 -1.83
C PRO A 9 -7.21 -11.12 -1.59
N GLU A 10 -6.99 -11.91 -2.63
CA GLU A 10 -6.75 -13.33 -2.41
C GLU A 10 -5.45 -13.40 -1.60
N PRO A 11 -5.44 -14.05 -0.42
CA PRO A 11 -4.24 -14.16 0.39
C PRO A 11 -3.25 -15.01 -0.41
N THR A 12 -2.37 -14.35 -1.16
CA THR A 12 -1.21 -15.01 -1.73
C THR A 12 -0.30 -15.35 -0.56
N GLU A 13 0.29 -16.54 -0.54
CA GLU A 13 1.15 -17.07 0.55
C GLU A 13 2.42 -16.22 0.86
N LYS A 14 2.45 -14.97 0.39
CA LYS A 14 3.51 -13.98 0.53
C LYS A 14 3.05 -12.67 1.19
N ASP A 15 1.81 -12.61 1.69
CA ASP A 15 1.32 -11.43 2.42
C ASP A 15 2.14 -11.15 3.70
N ASP A 16 2.74 -12.19 4.27
CA ASP A 16 3.59 -12.13 5.48
C ASP A 16 5.03 -11.62 5.21
N ASP A 17 5.44 -11.53 3.93
CA ASP A 17 6.81 -11.16 3.50
C ASP A 17 6.82 -9.91 2.60
N LEU A 18 5.68 -9.23 2.42
CA LEU A 18 5.69 -7.91 1.83
C LEU A 18 6.34 -6.97 2.84
N ASP A 19 7.60 -6.59 2.63
CA ASP A 19 8.30 -5.62 3.46
C ASP A 19 7.64 -4.23 3.31
N ASP A 20 6.48 -4.05 3.94
CA ASP A 20 5.76 -2.78 4.05
C ASP A 20 6.35 -1.87 5.13
N SER A 21 7.47 -2.27 5.74
CA SER A 21 8.31 -1.46 6.63
C SER A 21 8.58 -0.04 6.10
N HIS A 22 8.65 0.13 4.77
CA HIS A 22 8.84 1.43 4.13
C HIS A 22 7.61 2.38 4.24
N LEU A 23 6.43 1.81 4.53
CA LEU A 23 5.15 2.46 4.75
C LEU A 23 4.80 2.62 6.24
N ASP A 24 5.57 2.04 7.18
CA ASP A 24 5.31 2.13 8.63
C ASP A 24 5.32 3.59 9.15
N ASP A 25 6.10 4.46 8.51
CA ASP A 25 6.12 5.90 8.79
C ASP A 25 4.89 6.67 8.26
N ILE A 26 3.97 6.01 7.55
CA ILE A 26 2.77 6.63 6.96
C ILE A 26 1.55 6.33 7.83
N GLU A 27 0.74 7.36 8.09
CA GLU A 27 -0.50 7.19 8.87
C GLU A 27 -1.51 6.25 8.17
N GLU A 28 -2.10 5.34 8.95
CA GLU A 28 -3.16 4.45 8.46
C GLU A 28 -4.35 5.27 7.93
N GLY A 29 -4.62 5.15 6.62
CA GLY A 29 -5.67 5.93 5.95
C GLY A 29 -5.18 7.16 5.19
N ALA A 30 -3.86 7.38 5.10
CA ALA A 30 -3.29 8.37 4.20
C ALA A 30 -3.79 8.17 2.76
N GLY A 31 -4.13 9.27 2.11
CA GLY A 31 -4.55 9.28 0.72
C GLY A 31 -3.39 9.00 -0.24
N CYS A 32 -3.73 8.67 -1.49
CA CYS A 32 -2.73 8.38 -2.51
C CYS A 32 -1.68 9.50 -2.65
N THR A 33 -2.10 10.77 -2.66
CA THR A 33 -1.20 11.91 -2.79
C THR A 33 -0.22 12.01 -1.62
N GLU A 34 -0.69 11.82 -0.40
CA GLU A 34 0.12 11.94 0.81
C GLU A 34 1.20 10.83 0.87
N ILE A 35 0.84 9.61 0.48
CA ILE A 35 1.80 8.50 0.33
C ILE A 35 2.90 8.85 -0.68
N TRP A 36 2.52 9.42 -1.84
CA TRP A 36 3.49 9.78 -2.88
C TRP A 36 4.44 10.89 -2.44
N GLU A 37 3.96 11.89 -1.70
CA GLU A 37 4.78 12.97 -1.16
C GLU A 37 5.82 12.42 -0.19
N HIS A 38 5.40 11.58 0.76
CA HIS A 38 6.30 10.94 1.74
C HIS A 38 7.40 10.09 1.07
N LEU A 39 7.04 9.31 0.05
CA LEU A 39 8.00 8.50 -0.71
C LEU A 39 8.93 9.36 -1.58
N ALA A 40 8.45 10.51 -2.09
CA ALA A 40 9.25 11.41 -2.90
C ALA A 40 10.33 12.12 -2.08
N GLU A 41 10.04 12.51 -0.83
CA GLU A 41 11.02 13.08 0.10
C GLU A 41 12.12 12.06 0.44
N LYS A 42 11.74 10.84 0.87
CA LYS A 42 12.68 9.74 1.16
C LYS A 42 13.57 9.37 -0.03
N ARG A 43 13.11 9.61 -1.26
CA ARG A 43 13.86 9.33 -2.50
C ARG A 43 14.86 10.43 -2.85
N ASN A 44 14.65 11.67 -2.40
CA ASN A 44 15.49 12.82 -2.74
C ASN A 44 16.60 13.08 -1.72
N GLU A 45 16.53 12.48 -0.54
CA GLU A 45 17.66 12.37 0.40
C GLU A 45 18.73 11.39 -0.08
#